data_AF-A0A959WGG2-F1
#
_entry.id   AF-A0A959WGG2-F1
#
_cell.length_a   1.000
_cell.length_b   1.000
_cell.length_c   1.000
_cell.angle_alpha   90.00
_cell.angle_beta   90.00
_cell.angle_gamma   90.00
#
_symmetry.space_group_name_H-M   'P 1'
#
loop_
_entity.id
_entity.type
_entity.pdbx_description
1 polymer ?
#
loop_
_entity_poly.entity_id
_entity_poly.type
_entity_poly.pdbx_seq_one_letter_code
_entity_poly.pdbx_strand_id
1 'polypeptide(L)' 'MTLPVSQMDLAGVQSALGRAESEGWQPGLGDHRAFFAADPEGFFRSTLEHRTVATISVVRGSSDVA' A
#
# COMPACT_ATOMS: atom_id res chain seq x y z
N MET A 1 -13.13 -17.42 -6.59
CA MET A 1 -11.66 -17.35 -6.63
C MET A 1 -11.22 -16.39 -5.55
N THR A 2 -10.39 -16.82 -4.60
CA THR A 2 -9.91 -15.99 -3.49
C THR A 2 -8.44 -15.72 -3.70
N LEU A 3 -8.04 -14.45 -3.73
CA LEU A 3 -6.63 -14.08 -3.80
C LEU A 3 -6.10 -13.82 -2.38
N PRO A 4 -4.93 -14.36 -2.01
CA PRO A 4 -4.35 -14.12 -0.69
C PRO A 4 -4.02 -12.63 -0.53
N VAL A 5 -4.19 -12.14 0.70
CA VAL A 5 -3.82 -10.77 1.09
C VAL A 5 -2.69 -10.86 2.11
N SER A 6 -1.67 -10.02 1.95
CA SER A 6 -0.52 -9.95 2.85
C SER A 6 -0.10 -8.51 3.07
N GLN A 7 0.48 -8.22 4.23
CA GLN A 7 1.07 -6.91 4.53
C GLN A 7 2.29 -6.64 3.65
N MET A 8 2.55 -5.35 3.41
CA MET A 8 3.73 -4.89 2.68
C MET A 8 4.71 -4.19 3.62
N ASP A 9 5.99 -4.40 3.38
CA ASP A 9 7.04 -3.53 3.90
C ASP A 9 7.15 -2.25 3.05
N LEU A 10 7.98 -1.31 3.50
CA LEU A 10 8.17 -0.03 2.80
C LEU A 10 8.65 -0.22 1.35
N ALA A 11 9.51 -1.22 1.09
CA ALA A 11 9.98 -1.53 -0.26
C ALA A 11 8.84 -2.04 -1.17
N GLY A 12 7.94 -2.86 -0.62
CA GLY A 12 6.71 -3.29 -1.29
C GLY A 12 5.80 -2.11 -1.62
N VAL A 13 5.64 -1.16 -0.71
CA VAL A 13 4.88 0.08 -0.94
C VAL A 13 5.52 0.91 -2.06
N GLN A 14 6.83 1.11 -2.05
CA GLN A 14 7.55 1.83 -3.10
C GLN A 14 7.38 1.17 -4.47
N SER A 15 7.38 -0.17 -4.52
CA SER A 15 7.13 -0.93 -5.75
C SER A 15 5.70 -0.71 -6.27
N ALA A 16 4.72 -0.60 -5.38
CA ALA A 16 3.33 -0.29 -5.74
C ALA A 16 3.19 1.12 -6.34
N LEU A 17 3.92 2.10 -5.80
CA LEU A 17 3.92 3.46 -6.33
C LEU A 17 4.54 3.54 -7.73
N GLY A 18 5.67 2.85 -7.94
CA GLY A 18 6.28 2.79 -9.27
C GLY A 18 5.36 2.14 -10.31
N ARG A 19 4.54 1.17 -9.89
CA ARG A 19 3.49 0.62 -10.77
C ARG A 19 2.42 1.65 -11.08
N ALA A 20 1.87 2.32 -10.06
CA ALA A 20 0.85 3.35 -10.25
C ALA A 20 1.33 4.42 -11.25
N GLU A 21 2.58 4.88 -11.10
CA GLU A 21 3.23 5.80 -12.04
C GLU A 21 3.33 5.20 -13.45
N SER A 22 3.81 3.95 -13.59
CA SER A 22 3.94 3.28 -14.90
C SER A 22 2.60 3.07 -15.61
N GLU A 23 1.52 2.93 -14.85
CA GLU A 23 0.15 2.77 -15.33
C GLU A 23 -0.54 4.13 -15.58
N GLY A 24 0.11 5.24 -15.27
CA GLY A 24 -0.41 6.60 -15.45
C GLY A 24 -1.36 7.08 -14.34
N TRP A 25 -1.44 6.35 -13.22
CA TRP A 25 -2.18 6.77 -12.03
C TRP A 25 -1.37 7.79 -11.23
N GLN A 26 -2.06 8.56 -10.38
CA GLN A 26 -1.42 9.44 -9.42
C GLN A 26 -0.90 8.63 -8.21
N PRO A 27 0.42 8.51 -8.01
CA PRO A 27 0.99 7.57 -7.03
C PRO A 27 1.04 8.09 -5.59
N GLY A 28 0.63 9.34 -5.30
CA GLY A 28 0.70 9.87 -3.92
C GLY A 28 2.15 9.96 -3.39
N LEU A 29 3.06 10.53 -4.18
CA LEU A 29 4.46 10.73 -3.77
C LEU A 29 4.49 11.58 -2.49
N GLY A 30 5.18 11.06 -1.46
CA GLY A 30 5.25 11.67 -0.13
C GLY A 30 4.31 11.03 0.89
N ASP A 31 3.06 10.76 0.52
CA ASP A 31 2.02 10.25 1.44
C ASP A 31 2.40 8.89 2.03
N HIS A 32 2.95 8.00 1.19
CA HIS A 32 3.38 6.67 1.59
C HIS A 32 4.33 6.65 2.80
N ARG A 33 5.25 7.62 2.94
CA ARG A 33 6.17 7.65 4.09
C ARG A 33 5.46 8.08 5.36
N ALA A 34 4.59 9.08 5.27
CA ALA A 34 3.81 9.57 6.40
C ALA A 34 2.85 8.49 6.91
N PHE A 35 2.11 7.85 5.98
CA PHE A 35 1.17 6.79 6.28
C PHE A 35 1.86 5.52 6.80
N PHE A 36 3.01 5.14 6.24
CA PHE A 36 3.77 3.98 6.75
C PHE A 36 4.37 4.25 8.13
N ALA A 37 4.78 5.50 8.40
CA ALA A 37 5.24 5.88 9.75
C ALA A 37 4.09 5.90 10.77
N ALA A 38 2.89 6.28 10.36
CA ALA A 38 1.70 6.26 11.21
C ALA A 38 1.23 4.83 11.50
N ASP A 39 1.26 3.94 10.51
CA ASP A 39 0.89 2.54 10.66
C ASP A 39 1.72 1.65 9.72
N PRO A 40 2.82 1.04 10.22
CA PRO A 40 3.66 0.13 9.43
C PRO A 40 2.91 -1.12 8.94
N GLU A 41 1.76 -1.43 9.55
CA GLU A 41 0.91 -2.58 9.24
C GLU A 41 -0.26 -2.22 8.33
N GLY A 42 -0.41 -0.95 7.96
CA GLY A 42 -1.57 -0.42 7.24
C GLY A 42 -1.56 -0.62 5.73
N PHE A 43 -0.55 -1.30 5.17
CA PHE A 43 -0.42 -1.51 3.73
C PHE A 43 -0.54 -2.97 3.35
N PHE A 44 -1.35 -3.26 2.35
CA PHE A 44 -1.65 -4.62 1.93
C PHE A 44 -1.53 -4.80 0.42
N ARG A 45 -1.17 -6.00 0.01
CA ARG A 45 -1.21 -6.45 -1.38
C ARG A 45 -1.97 -7.75 -1.52
N SER A 46 -2.50 -7.96 -2.71
CA SER A 46 -2.96 -9.27 -3.16
C SER A 46 -2.12 -9.77 -4.33
N THR A 47 -1.85 -11.08 -4.35
CA THR A 47 -0.96 -11.71 -5.34
C THR A 47 -1.65 -12.81 -6.13
N LEU A 48 -1.41 -12.85 -7.44
CA LEU A 48 -1.76 -13.95 -8.35
C LEU A 48 -0.48 -14.39 -9.07
N GLU A 49 -0.17 -15.68 -9.04
CA GLU A 49 1.05 -16.24 -9.67
C GLU A 49 2.33 -15.47 -9.31
N HIS A 50 2.51 -15.18 -8.01
CA HIS A 50 3.64 -14.41 -7.47
C HIS A 50 3.73 -12.95 -7.93
N ARG A 51 2.74 -12.44 -8.68
CA ARG A 51 2.65 -11.03 -9.05
C ARG A 51 1.62 -10.33 -8.19
N THR A 52 2.00 -9.20 -7.62
CA THR A 52 1.04 -8.26 -7.04
C THR A 52 0.03 -7.88 -8.12
N VAL A 53 -1.26 -7.91 -7.82
CA VAL A 53 -2.35 -7.52 -8.74
C VAL A 53 -3.27 -6.46 -8.17
N ALA A 54 -3.23 -6.26 -6.85
CA ALA A 54 -3.96 -5.19 -6.17
C ALA A 54 -3.17 -4.74 -4.94
N THR A 55 -3.32 -3.46 -4.58
CA THR A 55 -2.74 -2.86 -3.38
C THR A 55 -3.75 -1.93 -2.74
N ILE A 56 -3.77 -1.90 -1.41
CA ILE A 56 -4.63 -1.00 -0.63
C ILE A 56 -3.91 -0.52 0.63
N SER A 57 -4.19 0.71 1.05
CA SER A 57 -3.78 1.25 2.34
C SER A 57 -5.01 1.42 3.23
N VAL A 58 -4.96 0.86 4.43
CA VAL A 58 -5.92 1.05 5.53
C VAL A 58 -5.12 1.40 6.76
N VAL A 59 -4.94 2.69 7.01
CA VAL A 59 -4.04 3.24 8.03
C VAL A 59 -4.87 3.62 9.25
N ARG A 60 -4.45 3.18 10.44
CA ARG A 60 -5.11 3.56 11.70
C ARG A 60 -4.94 5.06 11.95
N GLY A 61 -6.06 5.78 12.08
CA GLY A 61 -6.08 7.17 12.54
C GLY A 61 -5.93 7.28 14.07
N SER A 62 -5.66 8.49 14.56
CA SER A 62 -5.66 8.80 15.99
C SER A 62 -7.08 9.03 16.52
N SER A 63 -7.34 8.69 17.78
CA SER A 63 -8.58 9.05 18.47
C SER A 63 -8.71 10.54 18.79
N ASP A 64 -7.64 11.31 18.63
CA ASP A 64 -7.57 12.74 19.00
C ASP A 64 -8.19 13.67 17.96
N VAL A 65 -8.48 13.16 16.76
CA VAL A 65 -9.13 13.91 15.69
C VAL A 65 -10.50 13.28 15.47
N ALA A 66 -11.54 13.91 16.06
CA ALA A 66 -12.94 13.56 15.88
C ALA A 66 -13.54 14.26 14.65
#